data_AF-A0A9E5N8F5-F1
#
_entry.id   AF-A0A9E5N8F5-F1
#
_cell.length_a   1.000
_cell.length_b   1.000
_cell.length_c   1.000
_cell.angle_alpha   90.00
_cell.angle_beta   90.00
_cell.angle_gamma   90.00
#
_symmetry.space_group_name_H-M   'P 1'
#
loop_
_entity.id
_entity.type
_entity.pdbx_description
1 polymer ?
#
loop_
_entity_poly.entity_id
_entity_poly.type
_entity_poly.pdbx_seq_one_letter_code
_entity_poly.pdbx_strand_id
1 'polypeptide(L)'
;LGLFYGAVNTHLFTTVVGWWIATPLLALSLSFLIGRFFYPSLLHAFGRLRSEKAVQRVLAWTVTLSSCWMAFAAGSNSLAKALGPAVGAGIFQPTTGAILGGLAMALGVLVLGGRMINIVGKEITSICPLCAAFVQVISASIVFAASRYGMPVSLAEIVTCSVIGFSCA
;
A
#
# COMPACT_ATOMS: atom_id res chain seq x y z
N LEU A 1 -13.34 -8.12 24.41
CA LEU A 1 -14.47 -9.06 24.23
C LEU A 1 -13.97 -10.50 24.01
N GLY A 2 -13.29 -10.86 22.92
CA GLY A 2 -12.81 -12.24 22.70
C GLY A 2 -11.85 -12.80 23.77
N LEU A 3 -10.86 -12.01 24.22
CA LEU A 3 -9.93 -12.39 25.29
C LEU A 3 -10.64 -12.64 26.64
N PHE A 4 -11.76 -11.95 26.86
CA PHE A 4 -12.55 -12.04 28.09
C PHE A 4 -13.48 -13.27 28.07
N TYR A 5 -13.86 -13.77 26.88
CA TYR A 5 -14.69 -14.96 26.69
C TYR A 5 -13.89 -16.25 26.45
N GLY A 6 -12.55 -16.20 26.47
CA GLY A 6 -11.70 -17.37 26.20
C GLY A 6 -11.79 -17.94 24.77
N ALA A 7 -12.49 -17.25 23.87
CA ALA A 7 -12.75 -17.69 22.50
C ALA A 7 -11.68 -17.22 21.48
N VAL A 8 -10.56 -16.67 21.96
CA VAL A 8 -9.49 -16.19 21.08
C VAL A 8 -8.66 -17.36 20.61
N ASN A 9 -8.60 -17.51 19.30
CA ASN A 9 -7.64 -18.38 18.66
C ASN A 9 -6.24 -17.74 18.81
N THR A 10 -5.51 -18.22 19.81
CA THR A 10 -4.17 -17.72 20.17
C THR A 10 -3.19 -17.83 19.01
N HIS A 11 -3.27 -18.90 18.20
CA HIS A 11 -2.43 -19.10 17.03
C HIS A 11 -2.69 -18.06 15.92
N LEU A 12 -3.97 -17.78 15.61
CA LEU A 12 -4.34 -16.72 14.66
C LEU A 12 -3.88 -15.35 15.16
N PHE A 13 -4.09 -15.07 16.45
CA PHE A 13 -3.67 -13.81 17.05
C PHE A 13 -2.16 -13.61 16.98
N THR A 14 -1.35 -14.61 17.37
CA THR A 14 0.11 -14.52 17.29
C THR A 14 0.61 -14.39 15.86
N THR A 15 -0.05 -15.05 14.90
CA THR A 15 0.28 -14.92 13.48
C THR A 15 0.05 -13.50 12.99
N VAL A 16 -1.11 -12.91 13.30
CA VAL A 16 -1.43 -11.53 12.90
C VAL A 16 -0.42 -10.53 13.48
N VAL A 17 -0.09 -10.65 14.77
CA VAL A 17 0.92 -9.80 15.42
C VAL A 17 2.30 -9.99 14.76
N GLY A 18 2.67 -11.22 14.42
CA GLY A 18 3.90 -11.49 13.67
C GLY A 18 3.97 -10.76 12.33
N TRP A 19 2.86 -10.73 11.58
CA TRP A 19 2.77 -10.01 10.30
C TRP A 19 2.85 -8.48 10.47
N TRP A 20 2.36 -7.93 11.59
CA TRP A 20 2.47 -6.50 11.89
C TRP A 20 3.90 -6.04 12.15
N ILE A 21 4.76 -6.94 12.64
CA ILE A 21 6.19 -6.65 12.83
C ILE A 21 6.98 -6.97 11.55
N ALA A 22 6.64 -8.08 10.90
CA ALA A 22 7.36 -8.53 9.70
C ALA A 22 7.18 -7.58 8.51
N THR A 23 5.96 -7.10 8.25
CA THR A 23 5.69 -6.31 7.03
C THR A 23 6.37 -4.93 7.03
N PRO A 24 6.42 -4.15 8.13
CA PRO A 24 7.15 -2.89 8.15
C PRO A 24 8.68 -3.08 8.07
N LEU A 25 9.22 -4.12 8.72
CA LEU A 25 10.65 -4.45 8.63
C LEU A 25 11.03 -4.88 7.20
N LEU A 26 10.20 -5.72 6.57
CA LEU A 26 10.38 -6.10 5.16
C LEU A 26 10.29 -4.88 4.24
N ALA A 27 9.33 -3.99 4.47
CA ALA A 27 9.16 -2.75 3.71
C ALA A 27 10.39 -1.85 3.79
N LEU A 28 10.93 -1.67 5.00
CA LEU A 28 12.15 -0.89 5.24
C LEU A 28 13.35 -1.53 4.53
N SER A 29 13.58 -2.84 4.76
CA SER A 29 14.74 -3.54 4.21
C SER A 29 14.74 -3.60 2.68
N LEU A 30 13.59 -3.91 2.06
CA LEU A 30 13.46 -3.95 0.60
C LEU A 30 13.61 -2.56 -0.02
N SER A 31 13.00 -1.54 0.59
CA SER A 31 13.11 -0.16 0.09
C SER A 31 14.53 0.38 0.21
N PHE A 32 15.24 0.04 1.28
CA PHE A 32 16.66 0.37 1.44
C PHE A 32 17.53 -0.32 0.38
N LEU A 33 17.37 -1.62 0.16
CA LEU A 33 18.16 -2.37 -0.83
C LEU A 33 17.90 -1.86 -2.25
N ILE A 34 16.64 -1.65 -2.61
CA ILE A 34 16.25 -1.14 -3.93
C ILE A 34 16.75 0.31 -4.10
N GLY A 35 16.58 1.15 -3.09
CA GLY A 35 17.15 2.50 -3.07
C GLY A 35 18.66 2.48 -3.28
N ARG A 36 19.38 1.57 -2.61
CA ARG A 36 20.85 1.55 -2.65
C ARG A 36 21.41 1.08 -3.98
N PHE A 37 20.82 0.04 -4.57
CA PHE A 37 21.39 -0.63 -5.76
C PHE A 37 20.72 -0.22 -7.08
N PHE A 38 19.40 -0.01 -7.08
CA PHE A 38 18.64 0.28 -8.30
C PHE A 38 18.55 1.78 -8.60
N TYR A 39 18.48 2.64 -7.58
CA TYR A 39 18.35 4.08 -7.78
C TYR A 39 19.52 4.72 -8.58
N PRO A 40 20.80 4.41 -8.32
CA PRO A 40 21.91 4.99 -9.09
C PRO A 40 21.87 4.59 -10.57
N SER A 41 21.53 3.32 -10.83
CA SER A 41 21.40 2.77 -12.17
C SER A 41 20.28 3.45 -12.96
N LEU A 42 19.16 3.74 -12.28
CA LEU A 42 18.02 4.41 -12.91
C LEU A 42 18.30 5.89 -13.19
N LEU A 43 18.94 6.60 -12.26
CA LEU A 43 19.35 7.98 -12.48
C LEU A 43 20.30 8.11 -13.68
N HIS A 44 21.25 7.19 -13.84
CA HIS A 44 22.12 7.15 -15.01
C HIS A 44 21.35 6.87 -16.32
N ALA A 45 20.33 6.00 -16.28
CA ALA A 45 19.47 5.74 -17.43
C ALA A 45 18.61 6.96 -17.82
N PHE A 46 18.04 7.66 -16.82
CA PHE A 46 17.26 8.89 -17.05
C PHE A 46 18.14 10.08 -17.47
N GLY A 47 19.39 10.16 -17.00
CA GLY A 47 20.35 11.19 -17.43
C GLY A 47 20.70 11.14 -18.93
N ARG A 48 20.43 10.01 -19.61
CA ARG A 48 20.56 9.90 -21.08
C ARG A 48 19.39 10.53 -21.84
N LEU A 49 18.26 10.78 -21.18
CA LEU A 49 17.11 11.44 -21.80
C LEU A 49 17.35 12.96 -21.78
N ARG A 50 17.76 13.49 -22.94
CA ARG A 50 18.10 14.91 -23.13
C ARG A 50 16.89 15.87 -23.16
N SER A 51 15.66 15.35 -23.12
CA SER A 51 14.44 16.16 -23.19
C SER A 51 13.64 16.11 -21.89
N GLU A 52 13.54 17.25 -21.20
CA GLU A 52 12.77 17.40 -19.95
C GLU A 52 11.31 16.93 -20.09
N LYS A 53 10.68 17.21 -21.24
CA LYS A 53 9.31 16.79 -21.54
C LYS A 53 9.16 15.26 -21.61
N ALA A 54 10.17 14.57 -22.14
CA ALA A 54 10.16 13.11 -22.20
C ALA A 54 10.32 12.50 -20.80
N VAL A 55 11.23 13.05 -19.98
CA VAL A 55 11.43 12.62 -18.59
C VAL A 55 10.15 12.81 -17.77
N GLN A 56 9.53 14.00 -17.83
CA GLN A 56 8.28 14.27 -17.13
C GLN A 56 7.16 13.31 -17.55
N ARG A 57 7.03 13.02 -18.85
CA ARG A 57 6.02 12.09 -19.36
C ARG A 57 6.23 10.68 -18.83
N VAL A 58 7.47 10.18 -18.87
CA VAL A 58 7.79 8.83 -18.35
C VAL A 58 7.52 8.77 -16.84
N LEU A 59 7.95 9.77 -16.08
CA LEU A 59 7.68 9.84 -14.64
C LEU A 59 6.18 9.86 -14.34
N ALA A 60 5.40 10.68 -15.04
CA ALA A 60 3.94 10.73 -14.88
C ALA A 60 3.28 9.37 -15.12
N TRP A 61 3.68 8.65 -16.17
CA TRP A 61 3.17 7.30 -16.44
C TRP A 61 3.60 6.30 -15.37
N THR A 62 4.86 6.30 -14.96
CA THR A 62 5.35 5.36 -13.92
C THR A 62 4.66 5.57 -12.58
N VAL A 63 4.49 6.82 -12.15
CA VAL A 63 3.77 7.16 -10.93
C VAL A 63 2.33 6.71 -11.04
N THR A 64 1.63 7.05 -12.11
CA THR A 64 0.21 6.67 -12.31
C THR A 64 0.02 5.15 -12.25
N LEU A 65 0.85 4.38 -12.95
CA LEU A 65 0.77 2.91 -12.94
C LEU A 65 1.07 2.34 -11.55
N SER A 66 2.09 2.87 -10.86
CA SER A 66 2.41 2.46 -9.48
C SER A 66 1.30 2.79 -8.48
N SER A 67 0.63 3.94 -8.66
CA SER A 67 -0.50 4.36 -7.84
C SER A 67 -1.72 3.48 -8.06
N CYS A 68 -1.99 3.05 -9.29
CA CYS A 68 -3.05 2.08 -9.57
C CYS A 68 -2.78 0.74 -8.88
N TRP A 69 -1.52 0.26 -8.91
CA TRP A 69 -1.15 -0.97 -8.22
C TRP A 69 -1.32 -0.86 -6.71
N MET A 70 -0.88 0.25 -6.12
CA MET A 70 -1.11 0.56 -4.70
C MET A 70 -2.60 0.62 -4.36
N ALA A 71 -3.40 1.34 -5.14
CA ALA A 71 -4.84 1.47 -4.91
C ALA A 71 -5.54 0.10 -4.90
N PHE A 72 -5.15 -0.81 -5.80
CA PHE A 72 -5.67 -2.17 -5.83
C PHE A 72 -5.28 -2.97 -4.58
N ALA A 73 -3.99 -3.01 -4.24
CA ALA A 73 -3.50 -3.74 -3.07
C ALA A 73 -4.11 -3.20 -1.76
N ALA A 74 -4.08 -1.88 -1.58
CA ALA A 74 -4.67 -1.18 -0.44
C ALA A 74 -6.19 -1.41 -0.35
N GLY A 75 -6.89 -1.35 -1.49
CA GLY A 75 -8.32 -1.60 -1.58
C GLY A 75 -8.68 -3.00 -1.11
N SER A 76 -7.97 -4.02 -1.63
CA SER A 76 -8.22 -5.42 -1.25
C SER A 76 -8.07 -5.66 0.26
N ASN A 77 -7.00 -5.13 0.87
CA ASN A 77 -6.72 -5.32 2.30
C ASN A 77 -7.73 -4.57 3.17
N SER A 78 -8.09 -3.34 2.78
CA SER A 78 -9.02 -2.51 3.56
C SER A 78 -10.45 -3.00 3.47
N LEU A 79 -10.87 -3.47 2.29
CA LEU A 79 -12.19 -4.06 2.08
C LEU A 79 -12.38 -5.31 2.94
N ALA A 80 -11.37 -6.17 3.04
CA ALA A 80 -11.41 -7.36 3.88
C ALA A 80 -11.61 -7.03 5.38
N LYS A 81 -11.00 -5.94 5.87
CA LYS A 81 -11.20 -5.48 7.26
C LYS A 81 -12.62 -4.98 7.49
N ALA A 82 -13.18 -4.25 6.52
CA ALA A 82 -14.52 -3.68 6.64
C ALA A 82 -15.63 -4.73 6.53
N LEU A 83 -15.52 -5.66 5.58
CA LEU A 83 -16.56 -6.64 5.29
C LEU A 83 -16.35 -8.00 5.96
N GLY A 84 -15.14 -8.28 6.45
CA GLY A 84 -14.80 -9.56 7.10
C GLY A 84 -15.81 -10.00 8.17
N PRO A 85 -16.21 -9.12 9.12
CA PRO A 85 -17.22 -9.46 10.12
C PRO A 85 -18.60 -9.75 9.53
N ALA A 86 -19.04 -8.99 8.53
CA ALA A 86 -20.38 -9.15 7.93
C ALA A 86 -20.48 -10.44 7.10
N VAL A 87 -19.42 -10.78 6.36
CA VAL A 87 -19.32 -12.05 5.62
C VAL A 87 -19.18 -13.22 6.60
N GLY A 88 -18.37 -13.07 7.66
CA GLY A 88 -18.19 -14.09 8.70
C GLY A 88 -19.46 -14.38 9.51
N ALA A 89 -20.35 -13.39 9.67
CA ALA A 89 -21.66 -13.54 10.29
C ALA A 89 -22.73 -14.14 9.35
N GLY A 90 -22.39 -14.41 8.08
CA GLY A 90 -23.32 -14.94 7.09
C GLY A 90 -24.33 -13.92 6.53
N ILE A 91 -24.15 -12.62 6.80
CA ILE A 91 -25.04 -11.55 6.32
C ILE A 91 -24.86 -11.37 4.80
N PHE A 92 -23.63 -11.49 4.30
CA PHE A 92 -23.30 -11.40 2.88
C PHE A 92 -22.48 -12.60 2.41
N GLN A 93 -22.73 -13.05 1.17
CA GLN A 93 -21.80 -13.93 0.49
C GLN A 93 -20.49 -13.20 0.17
N PRO A 94 -19.32 -13.87 0.18
CA PRO A 94 -18.03 -13.24 -0.07
C PRO A 94 -17.95 -12.47 -1.40
N THR A 95 -18.53 -13.02 -2.46
CA THR A 95 -18.55 -12.41 -3.80
C THR A 95 -19.41 -11.15 -3.84
N THR A 96 -20.63 -11.23 -3.32
CA THR A 96 -21.57 -10.09 -3.24
C THR A 96 -21.03 -8.99 -2.34
N GLY A 97 -20.44 -9.36 -1.19
CA GLY A 97 -19.78 -8.42 -0.29
C GLY A 97 -18.64 -7.69 -1.01
N ALA A 98 -17.76 -8.42 -1.69
CA ALA A 98 -16.62 -7.82 -2.40
C ALA A 98 -17.07 -6.81 -3.47
N ILE A 99 -18.10 -7.15 -4.27
CA ILE A 99 -18.63 -6.25 -5.30
C ILE A 99 -19.25 -5.00 -4.67
N LEU A 100 -20.13 -5.18 -3.68
CA LEU A 100 -20.88 -4.09 -3.08
C LEU A 100 -19.98 -3.14 -2.29
N GLY A 101 -19.04 -3.68 -1.49
CA GLY A 101 -18.08 -2.87 -0.77
C GLY A 101 -17.02 -2.25 -1.68
N GLY A 102 -16.63 -2.90 -2.77
CA GLY A 102 -15.76 -2.30 -3.79
C GLY A 102 -16.41 -1.08 -4.45
N LEU A 103 -17.69 -1.19 -4.84
CA LEU A 103 -18.46 -0.06 -5.37
C LEU A 103 -18.65 1.05 -4.33
N ALA A 104 -18.94 0.71 -3.08
CA ALA A 104 -19.06 1.67 -2.00
C ALA A 104 -17.73 2.40 -1.73
N MET A 105 -16.59 1.69 -1.76
CA MET A 105 -15.27 2.30 -1.65
C MET A 105 -14.98 3.25 -2.81
N ALA A 106 -15.30 2.84 -4.06
CA ALA A 106 -15.14 3.69 -5.23
C ALA A 106 -15.96 4.98 -5.11
N LEU A 107 -17.23 4.87 -4.73
CA LEU A 107 -18.10 6.03 -4.47
C LEU A 107 -17.56 6.90 -3.33
N GLY A 108 -17.06 6.29 -2.25
CA GLY A 108 -16.46 7.01 -1.12
C GLY A 108 -15.24 7.85 -1.54
N VAL A 109 -14.37 7.30 -2.40
CA VAL A 109 -13.23 8.04 -2.95
C VAL A 109 -13.70 9.20 -3.83
N LEU A 110 -14.73 9.03 -4.65
CA LEU A 110 -15.27 10.10 -5.49
C LEU A 110 -15.89 11.25 -4.67
N VAL A 111 -16.59 10.92 -3.58
CA VAL A 111 -17.30 11.92 -2.75
C VAL A 111 -16.35 12.61 -1.75
N LEU A 112 -15.45 11.86 -1.11
CA LEU A 112 -14.63 12.35 0.01
C LEU A 112 -13.13 12.47 -0.31
N GLY A 113 -12.65 11.84 -1.39
CA GLY A 113 -11.22 11.76 -1.70
C GLY A 113 -10.57 13.10 -2.02
N GLY A 114 -11.31 14.04 -2.64
CA GLY A 114 -10.78 15.36 -2.99
C GLY A 114 -10.25 16.16 -1.80
N ARG A 115 -10.88 16.04 -0.62
CA ARG A 115 -10.41 16.70 0.60
C ARG A 115 -9.08 16.10 1.09
N MET A 116 -8.95 14.78 1.03
CA MET A 116 -7.75 14.07 1.47
C MET A 116 -6.55 14.34 0.54
N ILE A 117 -6.78 14.36 -0.78
CA ILE A 117 -5.73 14.68 -1.76
C ILE A 117 -5.18 16.10 -1.54
N ASN A 118 -6.04 17.07 -1.20
CA ASN A 118 -5.60 18.44 -0.93
C ASN A 118 -4.76 18.58 0.35
N ILE A 119 -4.99 17.75 1.36
CA ILE A 119 -4.20 17.75 2.60
C ILE A 119 -2.85 17.06 2.35
N VAL A 120 -2.89 15.84 1.83
CA VAL A 120 -1.70 15.01 1.59
C VAL A 120 -0.77 15.63 0.54
N GLY A 121 -1.33 16.22 -0.51
CA GLY A 121 -0.56 16.87 -1.58
C GLY A 121 0.19 18.13 -1.15
N LYS A 122 -0.27 18.82 -0.09
CA LYS A 122 0.40 20.02 0.43
C LYS A 122 1.53 19.70 1.42
N GLU A 123 1.51 18.55 2.08
CA GLU A 123 2.50 18.21 3.13
C GLU A 123 3.57 17.19 2.67
N ILE A 124 3.29 16.33 1.69
CA ILE A 124 4.19 15.22 1.27
C ILE A 124 4.99 15.55 -0.03
N THR A 125 4.86 16.76 -0.58
CA THR A 125 5.39 17.11 -1.91
C THR A 125 6.91 17.25 -2.03
N SER A 126 7.70 16.93 -1.01
CA SER A 126 9.18 17.00 -1.08
C SER A 126 9.85 15.72 -1.61
N ILE A 127 9.09 14.64 -1.89
CA ILE A 127 9.66 13.38 -2.37
C ILE A 127 9.75 13.39 -3.91
N CYS A 128 10.91 13.03 -4.46
CA CYS A 128 11.11 12.87 -5.90
C CYS A 128 10.07 11.90 -6.50
N PRO A 129 9.40 12.24 -7.63
CA PRO A 129 8.34 11.42 -8.23
C PRO A 129 8.76 9.97 -8.51
N LEU A 130 10.02 9.78 -8.88
CA LEU A 130 10.57 8.47 -9.13
C LEU A 130 10.65 7.62 -7.85
N CYS A 131 11.10 8.21 -6.74
CA CYS A 131 11.16 7.54 -5.45
C CYS A 131 9.76 7.16 -4.96
N ALA A 132 8.79 8.06 -5.15
CA ALA A 132 7.39 7.79 -4.82
C ALA A 132 6.83 6.59 -5.61
N ALA A 133 7.21 6.43 -6.89
CA ALA A 133 6.79 5.27 -7.67
C ALA A 133 7.35 3.95 -7.09
N PHE A 134 8.63 3.91 -6.70
CA PHE A 134 9.23 2.73 -6.08
C PHE A 134 8.60 2.38 -4.73
N VAL A 135 8.45 3.37 -3.85
CA VAL A 135 7.80 3.21 -2.54
C VAL A 135 6.41 2.59 -2.72
N GLN A 136 5.64 3.08 -3.69
CA GLN A 136 4.31 2.56 -3.99
C GLN A 136 4.36 1.11 -4.49
N VAL A 137 5.25 0.78 -5.42
CA VAL A 137 5.35 -0.61 -5.92
C VAL A 137 5.75 -1.59 -4.83
N ILE A 138 6.74 -1.24 -4.01
CA ILE A 138 7.24 -2.11 -2.93
C ILE A 138 6.16 -2.31 -1.87
N SER A 139 5.60 -1.21 -1.37
CA SER A 139 4.54 -1.25 -0.36
C SER A 139 3.32 -2.04 -0.86
N ALA A 140 2.87 -1.79 -2.09
CA ALA A 140 1.73 -2.48 -2.68
C ALA A 140 1.98 -3.99 -2.83
N SER A 141 3.19 -4.38 -3.20
CA SER A 141 3.57 -5.79 -3.34
C SER A 141 3.55 -6.52 -1.99
N ILE A 142 4.03 -5.88 -0.92
CA ILE A 142 3.98 -6.42 0.44
C ILE A 142 2.53 -6.55 0.93
N VAL A 143 1.72 -5.51 0.71
CA VAL A 143 0.30 -5.51 1.08
C VAL A 143 -0.46 -6.59 0.31
N PHE A 144 -0.20 -6.73 -0.99
CA PHE A 144 -0.83 -7.76 -1.81
C PHE A 144 -0.46 -9.17 -1.34
N ALA A 145 0.82 -9.40 -1.01
CA ALA A 145 1.26 -10.66 -0.44
C ALA A 145 0.57 -10.95 0.90
N ALA A 146 0.52 -9.98 1.81
CA ALA A 146 -0.18 -10.10 3.09
C ALA A 146 -1.69 -10.37 2.91
N SER A 147 -2.34 -9.67 1.96
CA SER A 147 -3.74 -9.90 1.59
C SER A 147 -3.97 -11.31 1.05
N ARG A 148 -3.01 -11.89 0.32
CA ARG A 148 -3.13 -13.27 -0.17
C ARG A 148 -3.12 -14.30 0.96
N TYR A 149 -2.38 -14.02 2.03
CA TYR A 149 -2.40 -14.82 3.26
C TYR A 149 -3.59 -14.49 4.18
N GLY A 150 -4.48 -13.57 3.79
CA GLY A 150 -5.65 -13.17 4.57
C GLY A 150 -5.30 -12.32 5.80
N MET A 151 -4.10 -11.73 5.83
CA MET A 151 -3.62 -11.00 7.00
C MET A 151 -4.02 -9.52 6.94
N PRO A 152 -4.70 -8.99 7.97
CA PRO A 152 -4.98 -7.57 8.04
C PRO A 152 -3.69 -6.82 8.42
N VAL A 153 -3.21 -5.92 7.56
CA VAL A 153 -1.95 -5.18 7.78
C VAL A 153 -2.15 -3.67 7.67
N SER A 154 -1.32 -2.88 8.33
CA SER A 154 -1.41 -1.41 8.30
C SER A 154 -0.72 -0.82 7.08
N LEU A 155 -1.47 -0.16 6.20
CA LEU A 155 -0.92 0.50 5.01
C LEU A 155 -0.02 1.67 5.39
N ALA A 156 -0.40 2.43 6.42
CA ALA A 156 0.35 3.60 6.87
C ALA A 156 1.75 3.19 7.33
N GLU A 157 1.86 2.13 8.14
CA GLU A 157 3.16 1.65 8.65
C GLU A 157 4.07 1.16 7.51
N ILE A 158 3.53 0.36 6.59
CA ILE A 158 4.29 -0.18 5.44
C ILE A 158 4.80 0.95 4.55
N VAL A 159 3.95 1.94 4.23
CA VAL A 159 4.32 3.07 3.37
C VAL A 159 5.34 3.96 4.07
N THR A 160 5.13 4.32 5.34
CA THR A 160 6.08 5.14 6.11
C THR A 160 7.43 4.45 6.23
N CYS A 161 7.47 3.15 6.52
CA CYS A 161 8.74 2.39 6.59
C CYS A 161 9.44 2.29 5.23
N SER A 162 8.67 2.17 4.14
CA SER A 162 9.23 2.18 2.79
C SER A 162 9.85 3.54 2.42
N VAL A 163 9.19 4.64 2.78
CA VAL A 163 9.73 6.00 2.58
C VAL A 163 11.03 6.16 3.36
N ILE A 164 11.03 5.81 4.66
CA ILE A 164 12.23 5.89 5.51
C ILE A 164 13.36 5.03 4.94
N GLY A 165 13.08 3.78 4.57
CA GLY A 165 14.07 2.88 4.00
C GLY A 165 14.70 3.42 2.72
N PHE A 166 13.89 4.02 1.84
CA PHE A 166 14.39 4.63 0.60
C PHE A 166 15.19 5.92 0.88
N SER A 167 14.79 6.73 1.87
CA SER A 167 15.51 7.96 2.25
C SER A 167 16.88 7.69 2.90
N CYS A 168 17.08 6.52 3.51
CA CYS A 168 18.34 6.14 4.14
C CYS A 168 19.37 5.51 3.18
N ALA A 169 19.00 5.21 1.93
CA ALA A 169 19.81 4.46 0.97
C ALA A 169 20.77 5.34 0.12
#